data_AF-A0A840MYG6-F1
#
_entry.id   AF-A0A840MYG6-F1
#
_cell.length_a   1.000
_cell.length_b   1.000
_cell.length_c   1.000
_cell.angle_alpha   90.00
_cell.angle_beta   90.00
_cell.angle_gamma   90.00
#
_symmetry.space_group_name_H-M   'P 1'
#
loop_
_entity.id
_entity.type
_entity.pdbx_description
1 polymer ?
#
loop_
_entity_poly.entity_id
_entity_poly.type
_entity_poly.pdbx_seq_one_letter_code
_entity_poly.pdbx_strand_id
1 'polypeptide(L)' 'MDAILFWDRFEGRWLVGEEFHYPERPANLPELKPLKNWRKPNPRDFR' A
#
# COMPACT_ATOMS: atom_id res chain seq x y z
N MET A 1 -3.55 -4.50 10.19
CA MET A 1 -3.30 -3.50 9.12
C MET A 1 -4.13 -3.93 7.93
N ASP A 2 -5.10 -3.13 7.51
CA ASP A 2 -5.99 -3.50 6.41
C ASP A 2 -5.25 -3.39 5.08
N ALA A 3 -5.25 -4.49 4.34
CA ALA A 3 -4.56 -4.56 3.06
C ALA A 3 -5.12 -3.49 2.11
N ILE A 4 -6.43 -3.22 2.15
CA ILE A 4 -7.12 -2.23 1.31
C ILE A 4 -6.46 -0.84 1.34
N LEU A 5 -5.82 -0.46 2.45
CA LEU A 5 -5.12 0.82 2.59
C LEU A 5 -3.92 0.92 1.64
N PHE A 6 -3.32 -0.21 1.27
CA PHE A 6 -2.17 -0.29 0.36
C PHE A 6 -2.59 -0.36 -1.11
N TRP A 7 -3.83 0.00 -1.44
CA TRP A 7 -4.30 0.09 -2.82
C TRP A 7 -3.31 0.80 -3.75
N ASP A 8 -2.87 1.99 -3.33
CA ASP A 8 -1.94 2.84 -4.07
C ASP A 8 -0.58 2.18 -4.29
N ARG A 9 -0.17 1.28 -3.39
CA ARG A 9 1.11 0.57 -3.47
C ARG A 9 1.07 -0.58 -4.46
N PHE A 10 -0.08 -1.25 -4.54
CA PHE A 10 -0.27 -2.40 -5.41
C PHE A 10 -0.97 -2.05 -6.72
N GLU A 11 -1.40 -0.79 -6.88
CA GLU A 11 -2.13 -0.28 -8.04
C GLU A 11 -3.41 -1.09 -8.33
N GLY A 12 -4.12 -1.46 -7.26
CA GLY A 12 -5.30 -2.32 -7.38
C GLY A 12 -4.99 -3.79 -7.70
N ARG A 13 -3.73 -4.25 -7.61
CA ARG A 13 -3.39 -5.68 -7.76
C ARG A 13 -3.55 -6.44 -6.46
N TRP A 14 -4.48 -7.37 -6.47
CA TRP A 14 -4.81 -8.21 -5.32
C TRP A 14 -4.57 -9.67 -5.67
N LEU A 15 -3.82 -10.41 -4.85
CA LEU A 15 -3.78 -11.87 -4.95
C LEU A 15 -4.83 -12.43 -3.98
N VAL A 16 -5.86 -13.08 -4.50
CA VAL A 16 -6.91 -13.73 -3.69
C VAL A 16 -6.84 -15.22 -3.99
N GLY A 17 -6.38 -16.00 -3.00
CA GLY A 17 -6.04 -17.40 -3.23
C GLY A 17 -4.85 -17.50 -4.19
N GLU A 18 -5.10 -18.03 -5.39
CA GLU A 18 -4.09 -18.19 -6.46
C GLU A 18 -4.33 -17.24 -7.64
N GLU A 19 -5.38 -16.41 -7.60
CA GLU A 19 -5.78 -15.54 -8.70
C GLU A 19 -5.47 -14.07 -8.44
N PHE A 20 -5.09 -13.36 -9.51
CA PHE A 20 -4.91 -11.91 -9.47
C PHE A 20 -6.22 -11.20 -9.81
N HIS A 21 -6.70 -10.39 -8.87
CA HIS A 21 -7.86 -9.53 -9.01
C HIS A 21 -7.43 -8.07 -9.16
N TYR A 22 -8.20 -7.35 -9.97
CA TYR A 22 -8.02 -5.92 -10.25
C TYR A 22 -9.32 -5.16 -9.98
N PRO A 23 -9.74 -5.07 -8.70
CA PRO A 23 -10.91 -4.28 -8.35
C PRO A 23 -10.71 -2.79 -8.71
N GLU A 24 -11.80 -2.03 -8.72
CA GLU A 24 -11.72 -0.57 -8.84
C GLU A 24 -11.42 0.08 -7.48
N ARG A 25 -10.74 1.23 -7.50
CA ARG A 25 -10.39 1.96 -6.28
C ARG A 25 -11.68 2.39 -5.57
N PRO A 26 -11.89 2.01 -4.29
CA PRO A 26 -13.04 2.49 -3.55
C PRO A 26 -13.00 4.02 -3.40
N ALA A 27 -14.11 4.71 -3.66
CA ALA A 27 -14.18 6.18 -3.63
C ALA A 27 -13.89 6.77 -2.24
N ASN A 28 -14.16 6.00 -1.17
CA ASN A 28 -13.95 6.43 0.22
C ASN A 28 -12.61 5.96 0.79
N LEU A 29 -11.69 5.47 -0.05
CA LEU A 29 -10.41 4.97 0.42
C LEU A 29 -9.48 6.15 0.77
N PRO A 30 -9.01 6.28 2.01
CA PRO A 30 -8.07 7.33 2.35
C PRO A 30 -6.79 7.14 1.53
N GLU A 31 -6.34 8.21 0.86
CA GLU A 31 -5.03 8.24 0.22
C GLU A 31 -3.95 8.10 1.30
N LEU A 32 -3.22 6.98 1.29
CA LEU A 32 -2.03 6.87 2.11
C LEU A 32 -1.01 7.88 1.61
N LYS A 33 -0.40 8.63 2.52
CA LYS A 33 0.67 9.58 2.18
C LYS A 33 1.69 8.86 1.29
N PRO A 34 2.01 9.40 0.10
CA PRO A 34 2.98 8.75 -0.77
C PRO A 34 4.28 8.58 -0.01
N LEU A 35 4.87 7.38 -0.08
CA LEU A 35 6.14 7.03 0.55
C LEU A 35 7.30 7.94 0.08
N LYS A 36 7.07 8.81 -0.92
CA LYS A 36 8.02 9.81 -1.40
C LYS A 36 8.59 10.70 -0.28
N ASN A 37 7.80 10.97 0.76
CA ASN A 37 8.23 11.74 1.94
C ASN A 37 8.44 10.86 3.19
N TRP A 38 8.37 9.54 3.08
CA TRP A 38 8.75 8.69 4.20
C TRP A 38 10.26 8.83 4.42
N ARG A 39 10.61 9.22 5.64
CA ARG A 39 12.00 9.24 6.07
C ARG A 39 12.53 7.81 5.90
N LYS A 40 13.47 7.62 4.97
CA LYS A 40 14.14 6.32 4.83
C LYS A 40 14.75 6.01 6.20
N PRO A 41 14.39 4.89 6.84
CA PRO A 41 14.97 4.56 8.13
C PRO A 41 16.49 4.46 7.95
N ASN A 42 17.24 5.25 8.72
CA ASN A 42 18.70 5.20 8.67
C ASN A 42 19.12 3.93 9.43
N PRO A 43 19.95 3.04 8.86
CA PRO A 43 20.43 1.85 9.57
C PRO A 43 21.11 2.17 10.92
N ARG A 44 21.54 3.42 11.11
CA ARG A 44 22.12 3.92 12.37
C ARG A 44 21.10 4.22 13.47
N ASP A 45 19.81 4.37 13.15
CA ASP A 45 18.76 4.64 14.14
C ASP A 45 18.35 3.37 14.92
N PHE A 46 18.81 2.19 14.47
CA PHE A 46 18.57 0.89 15.11
C PHE A 46 19.77 0.37 15.91
N ARG A 47 20.77 1.21 16.18
CA ARG A 47 21.95 0.87 16.97
C ARG A 47 21.90 1.56 18.32
#